data_AF-A0A455SNH3-F1
#
_entry.id   AF-A0A455SNH3-F1
#
_cell.length_a   1.000
_cell.length_b   1.000
_cell.length_c   1.000
_cell.angle_alpha   90.00
_cell.angle_beta   90.00
_cell.angle_gamma   90.00
#
_symmetry.space_group_name_H-M   'P 1'
#
loop_
_entity.id
_entity.type
_entity.pdbx_description
1 polymer ?
#
loop_
_entity_poly.entity_id
_entity_poly.type
_entity_poly.pdbx_seq_one_letter_code
_entity_poly.pdbx_strand_id
1 'polypeptide(L)'
;MLRQRGYSLDVDGIYGAATEAAVKDFQSKNGLSADGIVGPDTWSKLIVTLRSGSSGAAVTALQRQLNAHGASLTVDGAFGAATEAAVKSFQSKSGLSADGIAGPDTWNRLIAGGGSDGSTKLTHSEAMSMLRANGISVVSSGNCSDRNRSNCTSLEQVRRNTIEQIIAFKQKSGCAITITGGTETGHASGTYSHWNGYKLDIQPTSCVSNYITGHFKAAGTRGDGAKLYTDGADRIYARESNHWDITYK
;
A
#
# COMPACT_ATOMS: atom_id res chain seq x y z
N MET A 1 -5.39 14.69 8.18
CA MET A 1 -6.56 13.88 8.58
C MET A 1 -6.72 13.77 10.09
N LEU A 2 -5.71 13.39 10.89
CA LEU A 2 -5.83 13.33 12.36
C LEU A 2 -6.26 14.66 13.01
N ARG A 3 -5.79 15.81 12.51
CA ARG A 3 -6.30 17.13 12.95
C ARG A 3 -7.82 17.30 12.81
N GLN A 4 -8.44 16.69 11.79
CA GLN A 4 -9.91 16.69 11.63
C GLN A 4 -10.61 15.94 12.78
N ARG A 5 -9.89 15.03 13.43
CA ARG A 5 -10.36 14.23 14.57
C ARG A 5 -9.91 14.83 15.92
N GLY A 6 -9.45 16.08 15.94
CA GLY A 6 -9.09 16.81 17.16
C GLY A 6 -7.65 16.64 17.65
N TYR A 7 -6.80 15.92 16.92
CA TYR A 7 -5.39 15.77 17.29
C TYR A 7 -4.57 17.00 16.92
N SER A 8 -3.80 17.55 17.85
CA SER A 8 -2.84 18.63 17.58
C SER A 8 -1.48 18.02 17.25
N LEU A 9 -1.13 18.00 15.96
CA LEU A 9 0.13 17.45 15.42
C LEU A 9 0.70 18.44 14.42
N ASP A 10 2.01 18.56 14.30
CA ASP A 10 2.62 19.27 13.17
C ASP A 10 2.40 18.53 11.84
N VAL A 11 2.20 19.27 10.75
CA VAL A 11 2.03 18.69 9.40
C VAL A 11 3.33 18.88 8.62
N ASP A 12 4.36 18.22 9.11
CA ASP A 12 5.72 18.19 8.57
C ASP A 12 5.91 17.10 7.50
N GLY A 13 4.94 16.20 7.34
CA GLY A 13 5.01 15.07 6.42
C GLY A 13 5.79 13.87 6.98
N ILE A 14 6.18 13.91 8.26
CA ILE A 14 6.95 12.87 8.94
C ILE A 14 6.00 12.05 9.81
N TYR A 15 6.02 10.73 9.62
CA TYR A 15 5.34 9.81 10.52
C TYR A 15 6.23 9.53 11.75
N GLY A 16 6.37 10.53 12.61
CA GLY A 16 7.19 10.46 13.83
C GLY A 16 6.43 9.92 15.05
N ALA A 17 7.13 9.83 16.19
CA ALA A 17 6.58 9.28 17.44
C ALA A 17 5.27 9.94 17.89
N ALA A 18 5.13 11.25 17.70
CA ALA A 18 3.88 11.97 18.00
C ALA A 18 2.72 11.55 17.09
N THR A 19 2.98 11.38 15.79
CA THR A 19 1.99 10.92 14.81
C THR A 19 1.58 9.48 15.10
N GLU A 20 2.54 8.60 15.40
CA GLU A 20 2.25 7.21 15.77
C GLU A 20 1.40 7.14 17.04
N ALA A 21 1.74 7.90 18.09
CA ALA A 21 0.97 7.96 19.33
C ALA A 21 -0.47 8.43 19.08
N ALA A 22 -0.65 9.46 18.25
CA ALA A 22 -1.97 9.95 17.87
C ALA A 22 -2.77 8.92 17.04
N VAL A 23 -2.11 8.14 16.19
CA VAL A 23 -2.78 7.04 15.46
C VAL A 23 -3.21 5.93 16.41
N LYS A 24 -2.36 5.52 17.37
CA LYS A 24 -2.72 4.53 18.38
C LYS A 24 -3.91 4.98 19.23
N ASP A 25 -3.93 6.24 19.66
CA ASP A 25 -5.05 6.82 20.40
C ASP A 25 -6.32 6.92 19.54
N PHE A 26 -6.19 7.26 18.26
CA PHE A 26 -7.32 7.26 17.33
C PHE A 26 -7.89 5.86 17.15
N GLN A 27 -7.04 4.87 16.95
CA GLN A 27 -7.42 3.47 16.79
C GLN A 27 -8.15 2.96 18.03
N SER A 28 -7.58 3.16 19.22
CA SER A 28 -8.19 2.70 20.48
C SER A 28 -9.58 3.31 20.69
N LYS A 29 -9.74 4.63 20.47
CA LYS A 29 -11.03 5.34 20.59
C LYS A 29 -12.07 4.89 19.56
N ASN A 30 -11.65 4.28 18.46
CA ASN A 30 -12.54 3.80 17.40
C ASN A 30 -12.71 2.28 17.40
N GLY A 31 -12.27 1.58 18.46
CA GLY A 31 -12.41 0.14 18.60
C GLY A 31 -11.54 -0.66 17.63
N LEU A 32 -10.42 -0.08 17.18
CA LEU A 32 -9.44 -0.72 16.31
C LEU A 32 -8.23 -1.20 17.12
N SER A 33 -7.43 -2.10 16.54
CA SER A 33 -6.11 -2.45 17.07
C SER A 33 -5.23 -1.19 17.13
N ALA A 34 -4.74 -0.83 18.32
CA ALA A 34 -3.90 0.35 18.55
C ALA A 34 -2.42 0.06 18.22
N ASP A 35 -2.17 -0.39 17.00
CA ASP A 35 -0.84 -0.78 16.51
C ASP A 35 -0.03 0.41 15.96
N GLY A 36 -0.65 1.57 15.77
CA GLY A 36 0.00 2.75 15.23
C GLY A 36 0.20 2.68 13.72
N ILE A 37 -0.50 1.78 13.02
CA ILE A 37 -0.44 1.61 11.57
C ILE A 37 -1.75 2.10 10.95
N VAL A 38 -1.68 3.10 10.08
CA VAL A 38 -2.86 3.59 9.34
C VAL A 38 -3.20 2.64 8.19
N GLY A 39 -3.68 1.44 8.51
CA GLY A 39 -4.20 0.44 7.58
C GLY A 39 -5.65 0.71 7.13
N PRO A 40 -6.24 -0.15 6.28
CA PRO A 40 -7.58 0.08 5.70
C PRO A 40 -8.69 0.30 6.73
N ASP A 41 -8.68 -0.45 7.84
CA ASP A 41 -9.67 -0.23 8.92
C ASP A 41 -9.51 1.13 9.58
N THR A 42 -8.26 1.56 9.81
CA THR A 42 -7.96 2.91 10.33
C THR A 42 -8.38 3.98 9.33
N TRP A 43 -8.09 3.80 8.03
CA TRP A 43 -8.53 4.71 6.98
C TRP A 43 -10.05 4.80 6.88
N SER A 44 -10.77 3.68 6.99
CA SER A 44 -12.23 3.65 6.94
C SER A 44 -12.88 4.52 8.03
N LYS A 45 -12.26 4.56 9.23
CA LYS A 45 -12.70 5.39 10.35
C LYS A 45 -12.19 6.82 10.24
N LEU A 46 -11.03 7.03 9.65
CA LEU A 46 -10.35 8.33 9.59
C LEU A 46 -10.94 9.21 8.48
N ILE A 47 -11.28 8.63 7.33
CA ILE A 47 -11.83 9.30 6.16
C ILE A 47 -13.14 10.02 6.51
N VAL A 48 -13.29 11.20 5.93
CA VAL A 48 -14.54 11.94 5.88
C VAL A 48 -14.85 12.21 4.41
N THR A 49 -16.12 12.08 4.04
CA THR A 49 -16.55 12.40 2.67
C THR A 49 -16.53 13.90 2.47
N LEU A 50 -15.73 14.37 1.51
CA LEU A 50 -15.62 15.79 1.19
C LEU A 50 -16.27 16.10 -0.16
N ARG A 51 -16.95 17.23 -0.23
CA ARG A 51 -17.64 17.76 -1.41
C ARG A 51 -17.62 19.29 -1.40
N SER A 52 -18.08 19.90 -2.48
CA SER A 52 -18.24 21.35 -2.58
C SER A 52 -18.88 21.95 -1.32
N GLY A 53 -18.26 23.01 -0.80
CA GLY A 53 -18.65 23.67 0.46
C GLY A 53 -18.04 23.08 1.74
N SER A 54 -17.37 21.92 1.66
CA SER A 54 -16.60 21.40 2.80
C SER A 54 -15.40 22.31 3.12
N SER A 55 -14.97 22.34 4.37
CA SER A 55 -13.79 23.11 4.77
C SER A 55 -13.01 22.45 5.91
N GLY A 56 -11.79 22.92 6.15
CA GLY A 56 -10.95 22.52 7.27
C GLY A 56 -9.83 21.54 6.90
N ALA A 57 -9.23 20.93 7.94
CA ALA A 57 -7.98 20.18 7.81
C ALA A 57 -8.07 18.96 6.86
N ALA A 58 -9.25 18.36 6.73
CA ALA A 58 -9.46 17.27 5.77
C ALA A 58 -9.39 17.76 4.31
N VAL A 59 -9.93 18.96 4.03
CA VAL A 59 -9.84 19.58 2.70
C VAL A 59 -8.40 20.00 2.40
N THR A 60 -7.69 20.58 3.36
CA THR A 60 -6.25 20.88 3.22
C THR A 60 -5.46 19.62 2.86
N ALA A 61 -5.74 18.48 3.51
CA ALA A 61 -5.10 17.22 3.20
C ALA A 61 -5.45 16.74 1.78
N LEU A 62 -6.72 16.85 1.38
CA LEU A 62 -7.15 16.50 0.02
C LEU A 62 -6.44 17.35 -1.04
N GLN A 63 -6.38 18.66 -0.88
CA GLN A 63 -5.73 19.57 -1.82
C GLN A 63 -4.23 19.27 -1.97
N ARG A 64 -3.53 18.97 -0.87
CA ARG A 64 -2.12 18.53 -0.92
C ARG A 64 -1.96 17.24 -1.70
N GLN A 65 -2.84 16.25 -1.49
CA GLN A 65 -2.79 14.98 -2.21
C GLN A 65 -3.08 15.18 -3.70
N LEU A 66 -4.11 15.94 -4.05
CA LEU A 66 -4.41 16.26 -5.45
C LEU A 66 -3.22 16.97 -6.13
N ASN A 67 -2.53 17.89 -5.44
CA ASN A 67 -1.34 18.54 -5.97
C ASN A 67 -0.17 17.58 -6.16
N ALA A 68 0.03 16.62 -5.25
CA ALA A 68 1.01 15.54 -5.43
C ALA A 68 0.70 14.67 -6.66
N HIS A 69 -0.58 14.57 -7.04
CA HIS A 69 -1.06 13.91 -8.25
C HIS A 69 -1.17 14.85 -9.47
N GLY A 70 -0.47 15.98 -9.44
CA GLY A 70 -0.31 16.88 -10.59
C GLY A 70 -1.40 17.94 -10.76
N ALA A 71 -2.23 18.18 -9.73
CA ALA A 71 -3.05 19.38 -9.69
C ALA A 71 -2.23 20.61 -9.25
N SER A 72 -2.76 21.81 -9.53
CA SER A 72 -2.15 23.09 -9.13
C SER A 72 -3.14 23.92 -8.31
N LEU A 73 -3.57 23.37 -7.18
CA LEU A 73 -4.51 24.01 -6.26
C LEU A 73 -3.80 24.87 -5.22
N THR A 74 -4.41 25.98 -4.86
CA THR A 74 -4.12 26.64 -3.58
C THR A 74 -4.57 25.74 -2.43
N VAL A 75 -3.71 25.52 -1.44
CA VAL A 75 -4.03 24.73 -0.25
C VAL A 75 -4.60 25.65 0.83
N ASP A 76 -5.85 26.06 0.65
CA ASP A 76 -6.57 26.99 1.53
C ASP A 76 -7.52 26.30 2.52
N GLY A 77 -7.72 24.98 2.39
CA GLY A 77 -8.66 24.23 3.20
C GLY A 77 -10.13 24.51 2.87
N ALA A 78 -10.44 25.09 1.72
CA ALA A 78 -11.79 25.32 1.23
C ALA A 78 -12.08 24.47 -0.02
N PHE A 79 -13.14 23.66 0.03
CA PHE A 79 -13.53 22.82 -1.10
C PHE A 79 -14.40 23.64 -2.04
N GLY A 80 -13.75 24.52 -2.81
CA GLY A 80 -14.36 25.31 -3.87
C GLY A 80 -14.35 24.61 -5.23
N ALA A 81 -14.83 25.32 -6.26
CA ALA A 81 -14.96 24.80 -7.63
C ALA A 81 -13.65 24.23 -8.21
N ALA A 82 -12.51 24.86 -7.91
CA ALA A 82 -11.20 24.36 -8.36
C ALA A 82 -10.86 23.00 -7.74
N THR A 83 -11.15 22.81 -6.45
CA THR A 83 -10.92 21.53 -5.76
C THR A 83 -11.85 20.45 -6.32
N GLU A 84 -13.13 20.78 -6.56
CA GLU A 84 -14.07 19.85 -7.19
C GLU A 84 -13.62 19.40 -8.58
N ALA A 85 -13.18 20.34 -9.43
CA ALA A 85 -12.66 20.03 -10.76
C ALA A 85 -11.41 19.13 -10.69
N ALA A 86 -10.52 19.38 -9.74
CA ALA A 86 -9.35 18.53 -9.52
C ALA A 86 -9.72 17.12 -9.03
N VAL A 87 -10.72 16.98 -8.15
CA VAL A 87 -11.24 15.67 -7.73
C VAL A 87 -11.81 14.91 -8.93
N LYS A 88 -12.66 15.55 -9.74
CA LYS A 88 -13.22 14.92 -10.97
C LYS A 88 -12.12 14.48 -11.93
N SER A 89 -11.12 15.33 -12.15
CA SER A 89 -9.96 15.01 -13.01
C SER A 89 -9.17 13.81 -12.49
N PHE A 90 -8.89 13.79 -11.18
CA PHE A 90 -8.19 12.68 -10.54
C PHE A 90 -8.99 11.38 -10.61
N GLN A 91 -10.30 11.43 -10.34
CA GLN A 91 -11.21 10.29 -10.42
C GLN A 91 -11.21 9.69 -11.84
N SER A 92 -11.38 10.52 -12.87
CA SER A 92 -11.33 10.09 -14.27
C SER A 92 -10.00 9.42 -14.63
N LYS A 93 -8.87 10.04 -14.27
CA LYS A 93 -7.52 9.47 -14.50
C LYS A 93 -7.31 8.15 -13.75
N SER A 94 -8.02 7.96 -12.66
CA SER A 94 -7.93 6.80 -11.79
C SER A 94 -8.92 5.68 -12.12
N GLY A 95 -9.77 5.85 -13.14
CA GLY A 95 -10.82 4.89 -13.50
C GLY A 95 -11.99 4.84 -12.51
N LEU A 96 -12.22 5.92 -11.76
CA LEU A 96 -13.36 6.08 -10.86
C LEU A 96 -14.48 6.89 -11.55
N SER A 97 -15.69 6.82 -11.01
CA SER A 97 -16.77 7.76 -11.37
C SER A 97 -16.35 9.19 -11.00
N ALA A 98 -16.42 10.11 -11.96
CA ALA A 98 -16.00 11.51 -11.80
C ALA A 98 -17.11 12.38 -11.17
N ASP A 99 -17.56 12.00 -9.98
CA ASP A 99 -18.66 12.67 -9.27
C ASP A 99 -18.24 13.96 -8.54
N GLY A 100 -16.93 14.19 -8.37
CA GLY A 100 -16.39 15.35 -7.66
C GLY A 100 -16.48 15.25 -6.14
N ILE A 101 -16.81 14.06 -5.62
CA ILE A 101 -16.92 13.78 -4.19
C ILE A 101 -15.72 12.95 -3.76
N ALA A 102 -14.91 13.47 -2.85
CA ALA A 102 -13.81 12.73 -2.25
C ALA A 102 -14.33 11.82 -1.12
N GLY A 103 -14.94 10.71 -1.51
CA GLY A 103 -15.35 9.60 -0.64
C GLY A 103 -14.26 8.53 -0.46
N PRO A 104 -14.57 7.40 0.20
CA PRO A 104 -13.61 6.33 0.51
C PRO A 104 -12.79 5.85 -0.70
N ASP A 105 -13.42 5.62 -1.86
CA ASP A 105 -12.71 5.13 -3.05
C ASP A 105 -11.72 6.16 -3.60
N THR A 106 -12.10 7.45 -3.56
CA THR A 106 -11.21 8.53 -3.98
C THR A 106 -10.03 8.65 -3.03
N TRP A 107 -10.28 8.61 -1.71
CA TRP A 107 -9.21 8.63 -0.71
C TRP A 107 -8.28 7.44 -0.82
N ASN A 108 -8.81 6.22 -0.96
CA ASN A 108 -8.04 5.00 -1.15
C ASN A 108 -7.08 5.15 -2.35
N ARG A 109 -7.55 5.77 -3.43
CA ARG A 109 -6.72 5.98 -4.61
C ARG A 109 -5.68 7.10 -4.44
N LEU A 110 -6.05 8.19 -3.77
CA LEU A 110 -5.12 9.29 -3.47
C LEU A 110 -3.96 8.83 -2.58
N ILE A 111 -4.28 8.10 -1.50
CA ILE A 111 -3.30 7.68 -0.49
C ILE A 111 -2.44 6.52 -0.97
N ALA A 112 -2.99 5.60 -1.77
CA ALA A 112 -2.23 4.52 -2.41
C ALA A 112 -1.16 5.03 -3.39
N GLY A 113 -1.18 6.31 -3.74
CA GLY A 113 -0.15 6.96 -4.55
C GLY A 113 0.53 8.18 -3.94
N GLY A 114 0.20 8.60 -2.71
CA GLY A 114 0.69 9.89 -2.17
C GLY A 114 0.80 10.05 -0.64
N GLY A 115 0.57 9.00 0.15
CA GLY A 115 0.43 9.13 1.61
C GLY A 115 1.58 8.65 2.50
N SER A 116 2.50 7.87 1.95
CA SER A 116 3.77 7.50 2.56
C SER A 116 4.66 7.15 1.41
N ASP A 117 5.84 7.77 1.34
CA ASP A 117 6.75 7.57 0.22
C ASP A 117 6.83 6.08 -0.09
N GLY A 118 6.29 5.67 -1.23
CA GLY A 118 6.26 4.27 -1.62
C GLY A 118 7.68 3.69 -1.77
N SER A 119 8.70 4.56 -1.82
CA SER A 119 10.11 4.22 -1.73
C SER A 119 10.61 3.95 -0.30
N THR A 120 9.89 4.41 0.74
CA THR A 120 10.24 4.23 2.15
C THR A 120 10.52 2.77 2.44
N LYS A 121 11.72 2.57 2.97
CA LYS A 121 12.26 1.29 3.37
C LYS A 121 11.80 0.97 4.78
N LEU A 122 11.13 -0.17 4.94
CA LEU A 122 10.68 -0.65 6.24
C LEU A 122 11.77 -1.50 6.88
N THR A 123 11.82 -1.47 8.20
CA THR A 123 12.45 -2.53 8.99
C THR A 123 11.63 -3.83 8.88
N HIS A 124 12.25 -4.96 9.20
CA HIS A 124 11.53 -6.24 9.20
C HIS A 124 10.33 -6.23 10.18
N SER A 125 10.48 -5.63 11.38
CA SER A 125 9.42 -5.58 12.38
C SER A 125 8.24 -4.73 11.95
N GLU A 126 8.46 -3.59 11.29
CA GLU A 126 7.39 -2.75 10.73
C GLU A 126 6.63 -3.50 9.63
N ALA A 127 7.33 -4.12 8.69
CA ALA A 127 6.71 -4.91 7.64
C ALA A 127 5.91 -6.09 8.22
N MET A 128 6.47 -6.82 9.18
CA MET A 128 5.77 -7.91 9.88
C MET A 128 4.53 -7.43 10.62
N SER A 129 4.57 -6.24 11.22
CA SER A 129 3.41 -5.66 11.91
C SER A 129 2.27 -5.37 10.92
N MET A 130 2.59 -4.74 9.79
CA MET A 130 1.62 -4.47 8.72
C MET A 130 1.00 -5.76 8.15
N LEU A 131 1.83 -6.78 7.90
CA LEU A 131 1.39 -8.06 7.34
C LEU A 131 0.51 -8.84 8.33
N ARG A 132 0.92 -8.94 9.60
CA ARG A 132 0.17 -9.64 10.65
C ARG A 132 -1.18 -8.98 10.93
N ALA A 133 -1.22 -7.64 10.97
CA ALA A 133 -2.47 -6.90 11.13
C ALA A 133 -3.48 -7.20 10.01
N ASN A 134 -3.00 -7.60 8.83
CA ASN A 134 -3.82 -7.96 7.68
C ASN A 134 -3.90 -9.48 7.46
N GLY A 135 -3.55 -10.32 8.44
CA GLY A 135 -3.66 -11.77 8.33
C GLY A 135 -2.82 -12.40 7.21
N ILE A 136 -1.67 -11.80 6.91
CA ILE A 136 -0.64 -12.38 6.02
C ILE A 136 0.42 -13.05 6.88
N SER A 137 0.71 -14.31 6.57
CA SER A 137 1.76 -15.07 7.25
C SER A 137 3.11 -14.90 6.55
N VAL A 138 4.21 -15.03 7.28
CA VAL A 138 5.58 -15.06 6.73
C VAL A 138 6.27 -16.29 7.31
N VAL A 139 6.87 -17.11 6.45
CA VAL A 139 7.57 -18.33 6.83
C VAL A 139 9.01 -18.24 6.36
N SER A 140 9.95 -18.47 7.29
CA SER A 140 11.38 -18.54 7.02
C SER A 140 11.89 -19.96 7.21
N SER A 141 12.54 -20.52 6.18
CA SER A 141 13.15 -21.85 6.26
C SER A 141 14.33 -21.90 7.24
N GLY A 142 15.08 -20.80 7.37
CA GLY A 142 16.17 -20.64 8.34
C GLY A 142 15.74 -20.13 9.72
N ASN A 143 14.43 -19.92 9.93
CA ASN A 143 13.88 -19.35 11.16
C ASN A 143 14.57 -18.04 11.58
N CYS A 144 14.79 -17.14 10.62
CA CYS A 144 15.53 -15.90 10.82
C CYS A 144 15.08 -14.78 9.88
N SER A 145 15.45 -13.54 10.21
CA SER A 145 15.13 -12.33 9.44
C SER A 145 16.37 -11.55 9.01
N ASP A 146 17.56 -12.15 9.09
CA ASP A 146 18.81 -11.53 8.66
C ASP A 146 18.89 -11.53 7.14
N ARG A 147 18.87 -10.33 6.57
CA ARG A 147 18.87 -10.13 5.13
C ARG A 147 20.12 -10.63 4.42
N ASN A 148 21.23 -10.76 5.14
CA ASN A 148 22.51 -11.24 4.59
C ASN A 148 22.63 -12.76 4.60
N ARG A 149 21.56 -13.49 4.99
CA ARG A 149 21.51 -14.94 4.98
C ARG A 149 20.42 -15.42 4.02
N SER A 150 20.82 -16.16 3.00
CA SER A 150 19.93 -16.62 1.91
C SER A 150 18.85 -17.61 2.35
N ASN A 151 18.97 -18.22 3.52
CA ASN A 151 17.94 -19.10 4.09
C ASN A 151 16.96 -18.37 5.02
N CYS A 152 17.15 -17.09 5.30
CA CYS A 152 16.18 -16.33 6.07
C CYS A 152 14.97 -15.93 5.22
N THR A 153 13.91 -15.45 5.89
CA THR A 153 12.91 -14.61 5.23
C THR A 153 12.91 -13.25 5.91
N SER A 154 13.78 -12.36 5.42
CA SER A 154 13.89 -10.97 5.82
C SER A 154 12.98 -10.06 5.00
N LEU A 155 12.41 -9.09 5.71
CA LEU A 155 11.66 -7.99 5.09
C LEU A 155 12.37 -6.65 5.35
N GLU A 156 13.60 -6.70 5.85
CA GLU A 156 14.39 -5.51 6.06
C GLU A 156 14.66 -4.82 4.71
N GLN A 157 14.49 -3.50 4.64
CA GLN A 157 14.58 -2.72 3.39
C GLN A 157 13.53 -3.10 2.33
N VAL A 158 12.45 -3.80 2.70
CA VAL A 158 11.28 -3.92 1.83
C VAL A 158 10.65 -2.54 1.64
N ARG A 159 10.12 -2.26 0.45
CA ARG A 159 9.39 -1.01 0.24
C ARG A 159 8.04 -1.08 0.92
N ARG A 160 7.61 0.01 1.53
CA ARG A 160 6.25 0.13 2.09
C ARG A 160 5.19 -0.17 1.03
N ASN A 161 5.34 0.37 -0.17
CA ASN A 161 4.44 0.12 -1.30
C ASN A 161 4.33 -1.38 -1.65
N THR A 162 5.42 -2.13 -1.55
CA THR A 162 5.40 -3.59 -1.78
C THR A 162 4.53 -4.31 -0.74
N ILE A 163 4.61 -3.92 0.54
CA ILE A 163 3.76 -4.47 1.61
C ILE A 163 2.30 -4.05 1.43
N GLU A 164 2.02 -2.79 1.12
CA GLU A 164 0.67 -2.30 0.89
C GLU A 164 0.01 -2.99 -0.31
N GLN A 165 0.75 -3.24 -1.39
CA GLN A 165 0.23 -3.92 -2.56
C GLN A 165 -0.05 -5.41 -2.33
N ILE A 166 0.75 -6.13 -1.54
CA ILE A 166 0.41 -7.52 -1.19
C ILE A 166 -0.81 -7.59 -0.25
N ILE A 167 -0.99 -6.61 0.65
CA ILE A 167 -2.19 -6.47 1.47
C ILE A 167 -3.42 -6.25 0.58
N ALA A 168 -3.33 -5.34 -0.39
CA ALA A 168 -4.40 -5.10 -1.36
C ALA A 168 -4.73 -6.37 -2.18
N PHE A 169 -3.71 -7.12 -2.59
CA PHE A 169 -3.91 -8.41 -3.27
C PHE A 169 -4.66 -9.42 -2.38
N LYS A 170 -4.28 -9.55 -1.10
CA LYS A 170 -5.00 -10.40 -0.14
C LYS A 170 -6.47 -10.01 -0.04
N GLN A 171 -6.75 -8.72 0.15
CA GLN A 171 -8.12 -8.22 0.32
C GLN A 171 -8.97 -8.44 -0.93
N LYS A 172 -8.40 -8.22 -2.11
CA LYS A 172 -9.10 -8.40 -3.39
C LYS A 172 -9.33 -9.86 -3.75
N SER A 173 -8.34 -10.72 -3.49
CA SER A 173 -8.44 -12.16 -3.79
C SER A 173 -9.22 -12.95 -2.75
N GLY A 174 -9.28 -12.46 -1.51
CA GLY A 174 -9.79 -13.21 -0.36
C GLY A 174 -8.90 -14.41 0.03
N CYS A 175 -7.76 -14.61 -0.62
CA CYS A 175 -6.92 -15.78 -0.40
C CYS A 175 -6.09 -15.68 0.90
N ALA A 176 -5.81 -16.82 1.50
CA ALA A 176 -4.71 -16.92 2.46
C ALA A 176 -3.38 -16.68 1.73
N ILE A 177 -2.57 -15.75 2.24
CA ILE A 177 -1.26 -15.39 1.70
C ILE A 177 -0.20 -15.74 2.73
N THR A 178 0.81 -16.48 2.28
CA THR A 178 2.02 -16.79 3.04
C THR A 178 3.21 -16.31 2.22
N ILE A 179 3.99 -15.37 2.75
CA ILE A 179 5.25 -14.91 2.16
C ILE A 179 6.34 -15.90 2.54
N THR A 180 7.10 -16.33 1.55
CA THR A 180 8.18 -17.33 1.67
C THR A 180 9.56 -16.78 1.31
N GLY A 181 9.62 -15.56 0.77
CA GLY A 181 10.84 -14.88 0.37
C GLY A 181 10.62 -13.38 0.30
N GLY A 182 11.63 -12.61 0.65
CA GLY A 182 11.57 -11.18 0.85
C GLY A 182 12.76 -10.49 0.21
N THR A 183 13.63 -9.92 1.02
CA THR A 183 14.72 -9.04 0.55
C THR A 183 16.11 -9.63 0.71
N GLU A 184 16.22 -10.93 0.92
CA GLU A 184 17.44 -11.63 1.33
C GLU A 184 18.51 -11.63 0.23
N THR A 185 19.74 -12.01 0.59
CA THR A 185 20.83 -12.17 -0.37
C THR A 185 20.66 -13.43 -1.21
N GLY A 186 21.22 -13.42 -2.43
CA GLY A 186 21.22 -14.58 -3.33
C GLY A 186 20.29 -14.47 -4.55
N HIS A 187 19.56 -13.35 -4.70
CA HIS A 187 18.72 -13.10 -5.87
C HIS A 187 19.43 -12.29 -6.95
N ALA A 188 18.86 -12.31 -8.17
CA ALA A 188 19.35 -11.52 -9.30
C ALA A 188 19.36 -10.02 -8.98
N SER A 189 20.40 -9.34 -9.45
CA SER A 189 20.56 -7.89 -9.31
C SER A 189 19.67 -7.12 -10.30
N GLY A 190 19.46 -5.83 -10.03
CA GLY A 190 18.66 -4.94 -10.87
C GLY A 190 17.73 -4.03 -10.05
N THR A 191 17.14 -3.02 -10.70
CA THR A 191 16.26 -2.04 -10.04
C THR A 191 15.08 -2.73 -9.35
N TYR A 192 14.35 -3.58 -10.08
CA TYR A 192 13.16 -4.29 -9.59
C TYR A 192 13.53 -5.68 -9.06
N SER A 193 14.30 -5.72 -7.97
CA SER A 193 14.83 -6.95 -7.36
C SER A 193 14.33 -7.15 -5.93
N HIS A 194 14.49 -8.37 -5.41
CA HIS A 194 14.36 -8.67 -3.98
C HIS A 194 15.27 -7.77 -3.16
N TRP A 195 16.52 -7.59 -3.60
CA TRP A 195 17.47 -6.77 -2.87
C TRP A 195 17.05 -5.29 -2.78
N ASN A 196 16.31 -4.79 -3.76
CA ASN A 196 15.79 -3.43 -3.70
C ASN A 196 14.38 -3.37 -3.13
N GLY A 197 13.86 -4.45 -2.53
CA GLY A 197 12.57 -4.50 -1.85
C GLY A 197 11.38 -4.35 -2.79
N TYR A 198 11.56 -4.65 -4.08
CA TYR A 198 10.53 -4.57 -5.13
C TYR A 198 9.84 -5.91 -5.38
N LYS A 199 10.26 -6.98 -4.69
CA LYS A 199 9.74 -8.32 -4.89
C LYS A 199 9.36 -9.00 -3.57
N LEU A 200 8.39 -9.90 -3.66
CA LEU A 200 8.03 -10.85 -2.60
C LEU A 200 7.72 -12.19 -3.26
N ASP A 201 8.15 -13.26 -2.60
CA ASP A 201 7.73 -14.61 -2.96
C ASP A 201 6.58 -15.04 -2.08
N ILE A 202 5.52 -15.56 -2.69
CA ILE A 202 4.38 -16.10 -1.95
C ILE A 202 4.13 -17.56 -2.29
N GLN A 203 3.62 -18.29 -1.30
CA GLN A 203 3.24 -19.68 -1.45
C GLN A 203 2.16 -19.83 -2.53
N PRO A 204 2.28 -20.81 -3.45
CA PRO A 204 1.38 -20.95 -4.58
C PRO A 204 0.20 -21.83 -4.21
N THR A 205 -0.60 -21.36 -3.26
CA THR A 205 -1.83 -22.06 -2.88
C THR A 205 -2.78 -22.15 -4.07
N SER A 206 -3.70 -23.12 -4.02
CA SER A 206 -4.71 -23.30 -5.06
C SER A 206 -5.54 -22.02 -5.25
N CYS A 207 -5.91 -21.35 -4.16
CA CYS A 207 -6.65 -20.08 -4.20
C CYS A 207 -5.87 -19.00 -4.95
N VAL A 208 -4.63 -18.75 -4.53
CA VAL A 208 -3.77 -17.71 -5.13
C VAL A 208 -3.55 -17.99 -6.62
N SER A 209 -3.20 -19.22 -6.95
CA SER A 209 -2.89 -19.60 -8.33
C SER A 209 -4.12 -19.48 -9.23
N ASN A 210 -5.27 -19.99 -8.80
CA ASN A 210 -6.52 -19.88 -9.57
C ASN A 210 -6.95 -18.43 -9.75
N TYR A 211 -6.82 -17.62 -8.70
CA TYR A 211 -7.16 -16.20 -8.76
C TYR A 211 -6.28 -15.47 -9.78
N ILE A 212 -4.95 -15.62 -9.70
CA ILE A 212 -4.02 -15.00 -10.65
C ILE A 212 -4.32 -15.46 -12.08
N THR A 213 -4.40 -16.77 -12.32
CA THR A 213 -4.58 -17.28 -13.69
C THR A 213 -5.97 -17.04 -14.26
N GLY A 214 -6.99 -16.86 -13.42
CA GLY A 214 -8.37 -16.60 -13.83
C GLY A 214 -8.69 -15.11 -14.02
N HIS A 215 -8.01 -14.22 -13.30
CA HIS A 215 -8.32 -12.78 -13.32
C HIS A 215 -7.25 -11.92 -13.99
N PHE A 216 -6.00 -12.38 -14.10
CA PHE A 216 -4.90 -11.59 -14.66
C PHE A 216 -4.58 -12.00 -16.09
N LYS A 217 -4.10 -11.04 -16.89
CA LYS A 217 -3.74 -11.29 -18.28
C LYS A 217 -2.38 -11.97 -18.36
N ALA A 218 -2.24 -12.96 -19.23
CA ALA A 218 -0.95 -13.55 -19.54
C ALA A 218 -0.02 -12.48 -20.16
N ALA A 219 1.21 -12.42 -19.65
CA ALA A 219 2.22 -11.41 -20.01
C ALA A 219 3.48 -12.05 -20.65
N GLY A 220 3.36 -13.29 -21.13
CA GLY A 220 4.45 -14.05 -21.76
C GLY A 220 5.17 -14.99 -20.81
N THR A 221 6.40 -15.35 -21.16
CA THR A 221 7.24 -16.29 -20.42
C THR A 221 8.63 -15.68 -20.24
N ARG A 222 9.18 -15.76 -19.03
CA ARG A 222 10.53 -15.30 -18.70
C ARG A 222 11.57 -16.30 -19.23
N GLY A 223 12.83 -15.87 -19.38
CA GLY A 223 13.89 -16.69 -19.98
C GLY A 223 14.19 -18.02 -19.27
N ASP A 224 13.77 -18.16 -18.01
CA ASP A 224 13.84 -19.38 -17.20
C ASP A 224 12.60 -20.29 -17.34
N GLY A 225 11.64 -19.93 -18.21
CA GLY A 225 10.41 -20.67 -18.43
C GLY A 225 9.25 -20.29 -17.50
N ALA A 226 9.43 -19.34 -16.58
CA ALA A 226 8.36 -18.91 -15.68
C ALA A 226 7.25 -18.17 -16.46
N LYS A 227 6.00 -18.61 -16.29
CA LYS A 227 4.83 -17.96 -16.92
C LYS A 227 4.53 -16.65 -16.22
N LEU A 228 4.34 -15.58 -16.98
CA LEU A 228 4.09 -14.24 -16.46
C LEU A 228 2.62 -13.87 -16.58
N TYR A 229 2.12 -13.16 -15.56
CA TYR A 229 0.78 -12.59 -15.52
C TYR A 229 0.86 -11.14 -15.06
N THR A 230 -0.08 -10.31 -15.51
CA THR A 230 -0.22 -8.91 -15.09
C THR A 230 -1.68 -8.59 -14.80
N ASP A 231 -1.90 -7.82 -13.75
CA ASP A 231 -3.22 -7.31 -13.39
C ASP A 231 -3.54 -5.97 -14.08
N GLY A 232 -2.72 -5.55 -15.04
CA GLY A 232 -2.86 -4.29 -15.76
C GLY A 232 -2.32 -3.07 -15.01
N ALA A 233 -1.81 -3.24 -13.79
CA ALA A 233 -0.97 -2.25 -13.12
C ALA A 233 0.52 -2.56 -13.37
N ASP A 234 1.40 -1.77 -12.77
CA ASP A 234 2.86 -1.94 -12.78
C ASP A 234 3.33 -3.16 -11.95
N ARG A 235 2.58 -4.27 -11.97
CA ARG A 235 2.88 -5.53 -11.29
C ARG A 235 2.99 -6.69 -12.27
N ILE A 236 3.98 -7.54 -12.02
CA ILE A 236 4.22 -8.78 -12.75
C ILE A 236 4.25 -9.94 -11.75
N TYR A 237 3.49 -10.99 -12.06
CA TYR A 237 3.40 -12.21 -11.27
C TYR A 237 4.03 -13.35 -12.08
N ALA A 238 5.18 -13.84 -11.65
CA ALA A 238 5.88 -14.93 -12.30
C ALA A 238 5.59 -16.25 -11.59
N ARG A 239 5.09 -17.25 -12.32
CA ARG A 239 4.86 -18.59 -11.79
C ARG A 239 6.15 -19.40 -11.86
N GLU A 240 6.76 -19.64 -10.71
CA GLU A 240 7.82 -20.62 -10.55
C GLU A 240 7.26 -21.97 -10.05
N SER A 241 8.10 -22.99 -9.87
CA SER A 241 7.65 -24.32 -9.48
C SER A 241 7.06 -24.35 -8.06
N ASN A 242 7.70 -23.68 -7.09
CA ASN A 242 7.36 -23.74 -5.67
C ASN A 242 6.82 -22.42 -5.07
N HIS A 243 6.81 -21.32 -5.82
CA HIS A 243 6.26 -20.04 -5.39
C HIS A 243 5.74 -19.17 -6.56
N TRP A 244 5.14 -18.04 -6.21
CA TRP A 244 4.92 -16.91 -7.10
C TRP A 244 5.91 -15.79 -6.77
N ASP A 245 6.75 -15.40 -7.73
CA ASP A 245 7.64 -14.23 -7.65
C ASP A 245 6.85 -13.02 -8.15
N ILE A 246 6.49 -12.12 -7.22
CA ILE A 246 5.70 -10.93 -7.53
C ILE A 246 6.60 -9.71 -7.53
N THR A 247 6.65 -9.00 -8.65
CA THR A 247 7.39 -7.76 -8.83
C THR A 247 6.46 -6.56 -8.83
N TYR A 248 6.75 -5.56 -7.98
CA TYR A 248 5.96 -4.33 -7.77
C TYR A 248 6.72 -3.11 -8.27
N LYS A 249 6.58 -2.73 -9.54
CA LYS A 249 7.37 -1.66 -10.15
C LYS A 249 6.94 -0.26 -9.67
#